data_AF-A0A1E3WH01-F1
#
_entry.id   AF-A0A1E3WH01-F1
#
_cell.length_a   1.000
_cell.length_b   1.000
_cell.length_c   1.000
_cell.angle_alpha   90.00
_cell.angle_beta   90.00
_cell.angle_gamma   90.00
#
_symmetry.space_group_name_H-M   'P 1'
#
loop_
_entity.id
_entity.type
_entity.pdbx_description
1 polymer ?
#
loop_
_entity_poly.entity_id
_entity_poly.type
_entity_poly.pdbx_seq_one_letter_code
_entity_poly.pdbx_strand_id
1 'polypeptide(L)'
;MARPKSYTEEELINVVNDLLNRGIEPKGWRVREVLLKGKTTSFDNDIKRLTEMGILPAFVKHPDAIQTLPSTVAGDPAPLPLEIQEAYKLSEAALAKSMFELIVRLNEITNAHHEQLTRTRLQGALNEKEQAIEARTIAETLTIATEERVRAQVSINESLEQQNYELVDRNLELEQTNSEYTQSLKLMESDFNELKTKLDDSLRLINELTTKNAVLLNEQTVLTTQLEERRLELEKLELKYSDLDNALDATKEQLVISTTRSESANKALEKAEQTIKTLTSDLSESKTRTEVLKEQNFHLKRENDRLNGLGVDVHGNINQDHGDTVVPTPKCS
;
A
#
# COMPACT_ATOMS: atom_id res chain seq x y z
N MET A 1 12.59 57.95 51.49
CA MET A 1 13.73 57.48 52.33
C MET A 1 14.73 58.63 52.42
N ALA A 2 15.07 59.09 53.63
CA ALA A 2 15.98 60.21 53.82
C ALA A 2 17.40 59.83 53.40
N ARG A 3 18.08 60.70 52.62
CA ARG A 3 19.49 60.50 52.24
C ARG A 3 20.35 60.37 53.51
N PRO A 4 21.30 59.41 53.57
CA PRO A 4 22.23 59.29 54.69
C PRO A 4 23.08 60.57 54.85
N LYS A 5 23.37 60.94 56.09
CA LYS A 5 24.21 62.11 56.42
C LYS A 5 25.63 61.88 55.89
N SER A 6 26.29 62.95 55.43
CA SER A 6 27.66 62.89 54.87
C SER A 6 28.76 63.02 55.94
N TYR A 7 28.40 63.05 57.22
CA TYR A 7 29.28 63.18 58.37
C TYR A 7 28.78 62.26 59.50
N THR A 8 29.68 61.82 60.36
CA THR A 8 29.34 61.04 61.55
C THR A 8 29.17 61.95 62.77
N GLU A 9 28.42 61.49 63.77
CA GLU A 9 28.23 62.26 65.02
C GLU A 9 29.55 62.44 65.78
N GLU A 10 30.46 61.49 65.67
CA GLU A 10 31.78 61.52 66.31
C GLU A 10 32.71 62.57 65.66
N GLU A 11 32.66 62.71 64.33
CA GLU A 11 33.33 63.81 63.61
C GLU A 11 32.81 65.18 64.06
N LEU A 12 31.49 65.30 64.25
CA LEU A 12 30.84 66.52 64.73
C LEU A 12 31.28 66.85 66.16
N ILE A 13 31.28 65.86 67.06
CA ILE A 13 31.66 66.04 68.47
C ILE A 13 33.11 66.51 68.58
N ASN A 14 34.02 65.92 67.82
CA ASN A 14 35.44 66.30 67.82
C ASN A 14 35.64 67.76 67.39
N VAL A 15 35.02 68.17 66.27
CA VAL A 15 35.15 69.56 65.78
C VAL A 15 34.52 70.56 66.75
N VAL A 16 33.37 70.23 67.35
CA VAL A 16 32.71 71.12 68.31
C VAL A 16 33.54 71.28 69.59
N ASN A 17 34.09 70.19 70.13
CA ASN A 17 34.99 70.27 71.29
C ASN A 17 36.26 71.06 70.97
N ASP A 18 36.81 70.91 69.77
CA ASP A 18 38.00 71.68 69.35
C ASP A 18 37.70 73.19 69.24
N LEU A 19 36.49 73.56 68.79
CA LEU A 19 36.02 74.95 68.79
C LEU A 19 35.81 75.48 70.21
N LEU A 20 35.21 74.68 71.10
CA LEU A 20 34.97 75.04 72.50
C LEU A 20 36.29 75.23 73.27
N ASN A 21 37.27 74.34 73.07
CA ASN A 21 38.61 74.47 73.65
C ASN A 21 39.34 75.73 73.21
N ARG A 22 39.03 76.26 72.02
CA ARG A 22 39.54 77.53 71.50
C ARG A 22 38.74 78.75 71.98
N GLY A 23 37.72 78.55 72.81
CA GLY A 23 36.81 79.62 73.27
C GLY A 23 35.86 80.13 72.18
N ILE A 24 35.70 79.38 71.08
CA ILE A 24 34.91 79.78 69.91
C ILE A 24 33.53 79.13 69.98
N GLU A 25 32.47 79.95 69.87
CA GLU A 25 31.09 79.44 69.82
C GLU A 25 30.91 78.48 68.60
N PRO A 26 30.50 77.21 68.83
CA PRO A 26 30.33 76.23 67.77
C PRO A 26 29.01 76.46 67.03
N LYS A 27 29.08 77.04 65.83
CA LYS A 27 27.94 77.21 64.90
C LYS A 27 28.07 76.29 63.70
N GLY A 28 26.94 75.87 63.11
CA GLY A 28 26.91 74.92 62.01
C GLY A 28 27.69 75.35 60.76
N TRP A 29 27.86 76.66 60.52
CA TRP A 29 28.72 77.16 59.45
C TRP A 29 30.23 77.02 59.75
N ARG A 30 30.65 77.22 61.01
CA ARG A 30 32.05 77.02 61.44
C ARG A 30 32.44 75.55 61.38
N VAL A 31 31.53 74.67 61.80
CA VAL A 31 31.71 73.22 61.69
C VAL A 31 31.83 72.80 60.21
N ARG A 32 31.00 73.38 59.34
CA ARG A 32 31.06 73.11 57.89
C ARG A 32 32.37 73.60 57.26
N GLU A 33 32.93 74.70 57.74
CA GLU A 33 34.22 75.22 57.29
C GLU A 33 35.37 74.26 57.63
N VAL A 34 35.32 73.62 58.80
CA VAL A 34 36.33 72.62 59.22
C VAL A 34 36.12 71.27 58.52
N LEU A 35 34.88 70.80 58.41
CA LEU A 35 34.57 69.48 57.82
C LEU A 35 34.49 69.48 56.29
N LEU A 36 34.30 70.65 55.66
CA LEU A 36 34.10 70.85 54.20
C LEU A 36 32.95 70.03 53.58
N LYS A 37 32.14 69.35 54.39
CA LYS A 37 31.02 68.48 54.01
C LYS A 37 29.82 68.72 54.93
N GLY A 38 28.64 68.26 54.55
CA GLY A 38 27.41 68.40 55.34
C GLY A 38 26.68 69.74 55.16
N LYS A 39 25.45 69.81 55.70
CA LYS A 39 24.58 71.00 55.66
C LYS A 39 24.65 71.74 57.00
N THR A 40 24.77 73.07 56.95
CA THR A 40 24.83 73.93 58.17
C THR A 40 23.62 73.74 59.08
N THR A 41 22.42 73.63 58.51
CA THR A 41 21.18 73.42 59.27
C THR A 41 21.13 72.06 59.98
N SER A 42 21.73 71.02 59.39
CA SER A 42 21.85 69.71 60.03
C SER A 42 22.84 69.76 61.19
N PHE A 43 23.95 70.50 61.04
CA PHE A 43 24.89 70.73 62.14
C PHE A 43 24.26 71.54 63.28
N ASP A 44 23.54 72.62 63.00
CA ASP A 44 22.90 73.42 64.06
C ASP A 44 21.88 72.61 64.88
N ASN A 45 21.11 71.74 64.21
CA ASN A 45 20.15 70.85 64.88
C ASN A 45 20.86 69.76 65.70
N ASP A 46 21.90 69.14 65.14
CA ASP A 46 22.64 68.09 65.84
C ASP A 46 23.45 68.66 67.02
N ILE A 47 24.04 69.87 66.90
CA ILE A 47 24.72 70.57 68.00
C ILE A 47 23.74 70.84 69.14
N LYS A 48 22.56 71.38 68.85
CA LYS A 48 21.51 71.61 69.86
C LYS A 48 21.12 70.30 70.54
N ARG A 49 20.80 69.27 69.75
CA ARG A 49 20.40 67.95 70.26
C ARG A 49 21.50 67.32 71.13
N LEU A 50 22.75 67.34 70.69
CA LEU A 50 23.89 66.78 71.43
C LEU A 50 24.21 67.57 72.71
N THR A 51 23.94 68.88 72.72
CA THR A 51 24.04 69.72 73.92
C THR A 51 22.91 69.41 74.91
N GLU A 52 21.68 69.25 74.42
CA GLU A 52 20.51 68.86 75.24
C GLU A 52 20.65 67.45 75.83
N MET A 53 21.29 66.53 75.09
CA MET A 53 21.62 65.18 75.56
C MET A 53 22.81 65.14 76.54
N GLY A 54 23.47 66.27 76.81
CA GLY A 54 24.62 66.35 77.70
C GLY A 54 25.92 65.73 77.16
N ILE A 55 25.97 65.43 75.86
CA ILE A 55 27.16 64.87 75.18
C ILE A 55 28.16 65.98 74.84
N LEU A 56 27.67 67.19 74.54
CA LEU A 56 28.49 68.38 74.32
C LEU A 56 28.36 69.35 75.51
N PRO A 57 29.47 69.95 75.99
CA PRO A 57 29.40 70.97 77.04
C PRO A 57 28.75 72.25 76.50
N ALA A 58 27.91 72.89 77.32
CA ALA A 58 27.29 74.17 76.98
C ALA A 58 28.36 75.26 76.82
N PHE A 59 28.27 76.04 75.74
CA PHE A 59 29.20 77.15 75.51
C PHE A 59 29.01 78.23 76.59
N VAL A 60 30.04 78.46 77.41
CA VAL A 60 30.11 79.57 78.35
C VAL A 60 30.86 80.71 77.68
N LYS A 61 30.15 81.79 77.36
CA LYS A 61 30.75 82.99 76.79
C LYS A 61 31.61 83.66 77.86
N HIS A 62 32.93 83.65 77.72
CA HIS A 62 33.77 84.54 78.51
C HIS A 62 33.39 85.99 78.17
N PRO A 63 33.16 86.87 79.15
CA PRO A 63 32.92 88.28 78.87
C PRO A 63 34.20 88.88 78.29
N ASP A 64 34.26 88.95 76.96
CA ASP A 64 35.36 89.56 76.21
C ASP A 64 35.58 91.00 76.67
N ALA A 65 36.81 91.27 77.09
CA ALA A 65 37.30 92.60 77.38
C ALA A 65 37.36 93.43 76.09
N ILE A 66 36.26 94.12 75.78
CA ILE A 66 36.26 95.18 74.79
C ILE A 66 37.00 96.37 75.40
N GLN A 67 38.32 96.45 75.17
CA GLN A 67 39.03 97.73 75.29
C GLN A 67 38.60 98.61 74.12
N THR A 68 37.46 99.30 74.25
CA THR A 68 37.25 100.55 73.53
C THR A 68 38.21 101.56 74.12
N LEU A 69 39.25 101.95 73.36
CA LEU A 69 39.99 103.16 73.67
C LEU A 69 38.99 104.32 73.82
N PRO A 70 39.12 105.18 74.84
CA PRO A 70 38.36 106.41 74.89
C PRO A 70 38.72 107.24 73.66
N SER A 71 37.72 107.53 72.82
CA SER A 71 37.80 108.61 71.86
C SER A 71 37.84 109.91 72.67
N THR A 72 39.04 110.31 73.09
CA THR A 72 39.29 111.69 73.47
C THR A 72 39.07 112.53 72.23
N VAL A 73 37.87 113.11 72.15
CA VAL A 73 37.59 114.30 71.36
C VAL A 73 38.49 115.40 71.93
N ALA A 74 39.74 115.41 71.48
CA ALA A 74 40.56 116.60 71.56
C ALA A 74 39.84 117.64 70.70
N GLY A 75 39.37 118.72 71.35
CA GLY A 75 38.86 119.90 70.64
C GLY A 75 39.87 120.33 69.57
N ASP A 76 39.35 120.90 68.49
CA ASP A 76 40.08 121.26 67.26
C ASP A 76 41.57 121.49 67.55
N PRO A 77 42.46 120.56 67.16
CA PRO A 77 43.88 120.76 67.36
C PRO A 77 44.23 122.09 66.69
N ALA A 78 44.94 122.95 67.41
CA ALA A 78 45.43 124.22 66.88
C ALA A 78 45.94 123.98 65.45
N PRO A 79 45.53 124.80 64.45
CA PRO A 79 45.79 124.50 63.06
C PRO A 79 47.28 124.20 62.90
N LEU A 80 47.58 122.98 62.46
CA LEU A 80 48.95 122.57 62.13
C LEU A 80 49.56 123.66 61.23
N PRO A 81 50.86 123.96 61.36
CA PRO A 81 51.55 124.90 60.48
C PRO A 81 51.15 124.68 59.02
N LEU A 82 50.96 125.76 58.27
CA LEU A 82 50.36 125.75 56.93
C LEU A 82 51.06 124.73 56.02
N GLU A 83 52.38 124.62 56.15
CA GLU A 83 53.25 123.70 55.42
C GLU A 83 52.92 122.23 55.69
N ILE A 84 52.56 121.88 56.93
CA ILE A 84 52.19 120.50 57.30
C ILE A 84 50.78 120.18 56.80
N GLN A 85 49.85 121.15 56.83
CA GLN A 85 48.52 120.96 56.25
C GLN A 85 48.57 120.82 54.72
N GLU A 86 49.44 121.59 54.05
CA GLU A 86 49.66 121.49 52.61
C GLU A 86 50.34 120.18 52.23
N ALA A 87 51.38 119.76 52.95
CA ALA A 87 52.03 118.46 52.74
C ALA A 87 51.06 117.28 52.98
N TYR A 88 50.21 117.37 54.01
CA TYR A 88 49.17 116.37 54.27
C TYR A 88 48.17 116.30 53.11
N LYS A 89 47.61 117.44 52.67
CA LYS A 89 46.69 117.49 51.52
C LYS A 89 47.33 116.97 50.24
N LEU A 90 48.62 117.24 50.02
CA LEU A 90 49.35 116.73 48.86
C LEU A 90 49.51 115.20 48.93
N SER A 91 49.83 114.68 50.12
CA SER A 91 49.96 113.23 50.35
C SER A 91 48.61 112.50 50.25
N GLU A 92 47.54 113.12 50.75
CA GLU A 92 46.17 112.63 50.67
C GLU A 92 45.69 112.62 49.21
N ALA A 93 45.95 113.68 48.45
CA ALA A 93 45.65 113.72 47.02
C ALA A 93 46.44 112.67 46.22
N ALA A 94 47.73 112.46 46.55
CA ALA A 94 48.56 111.44 45.93
C ALA A 94 48.07 110.02 46.26
N LEU A 95 47.69 109.77 47.52
CA LEU A 95 47.13 108.50 47.97
C LEU A 95 45.75 108.25 47.32
N ALA A 96 44.87 109.23 47.32
CA ALA A 96 43.56 109.15 46.69
C ALA A 96 43.68 108.86 45.19
N LYS A 97 44.63 109.50 44.50
CA LYS A 97 44.95 109.22 43.09
C LYS A 97 45.44 107.77 42.91
N SER A 98 46.35 107.31 43.76
CA SER A 98 46.85 105.94 43.71
C SER A 98 45.75 104.90 43.98
N MET A 99 44.86 105.15 44.94
CA MET A 99 43.70 104.30 45.23
C MET A 99 42.72 104.28 44.05
N PHE A 100 42.45 105.43 43.43
CA PHE A 100 41.59 105.52 42.25
C PHE A 100 42.17 104.71 41.08
N GLU A 101 43.46 104.88 40.77
CA GLU A 101 44.15 104.11 39.73
C GLU A 101 44.12 102.60 40.01
N LEU A 102 44.28 102.20 41.28
CA LEU A 102 44.17 100.80 41.69
C LEU A 102 42.76 100.24 41.47
N ILE A 103 41.72 100.99 41.84
CA ILE A 103 40.31 100.58 41.65
C ILE A 103 40.00 100.42 40.15
N VAL A 104 40.47 101.35 39.32
CA VAL A 104 40.30 101.27 37.86
C VAL A 104 40.96 100.00 37.32
N ARG A 105 42.23 99.73 37.67
CA ARG A 105 42.92 98.50 37.25
C ARG A 105 42.24 97.23 37.74
N LEU A 106 41.77 97.21 39.00
CA LEU A 106 41.04 96.06 39.54
C LEU A 106 39.76 95.79 38.77
N ASN A 107 39.00 96.84 38.42
CA ASN A 107 37.79 96.70 37.62
C ASN A 107 38.10 96.19 36.21
N GLU A 108 39.15 96.69 35.55
CA GLU A 108 39.57 96.23 34.22
C GLU A 108 39.94 94.74 34.23
N ILE A 109 40.76 94.30 35.20
CA ILE A 109 41.16 92.90 35.35
C ILE A 109 39.95 92.02 35.63
N THR A 110 39.07 92.45 36.53
CA THR A 110 37.85 91.71 36.90
C THR A 110 36.93 91.55 35.70
N ASN A 111 36.75 92.61 34.90
CA ASN A 111 35.94 92.55 33.69
C ASN A 111 36.55 91.60 32.65
N ALA A 112 37.86 91.69 32.39
CA ALA A 112 38.57 90.79 31.47
C ALA A 112 38.44 89.32 31.90
N HIS A 113 38.57 89.03 33.20
CA HIS A 113 38.39 87.69 33.73
C HIS A 113 36.95 87.17 33.57
N HIS A 114 35.93 87.99 33.83
CA HIS A 114 34.54 87.60 33.61
C HIS A 114 34.23 87.34 32.14
N GLU A 115 34.74 88.17 31.23
CA GLU A 115 34.61 87.92 29.80
C GLU A 115 35.29 86.62 29.39
N GLN A 116 36.52 86.36 29.86
CA GLN A 116 37.24 85.14 29.55
C GLN A 116 36.50 83.90 30.09
N LEU A 117 36.05 83.93 31.34
CA LEU A 117 35.29 82.84 31.94
C LEU A 117 33.99 82.57 31.17
N THR A 118 33.30 83.62 30.75
CA THR A 118 32.06 83.51 29.96
C THR A 118 32.34 82.92 28.58
N ARG A 119 33.40 83.41 27.89
CA ARG A 119 33.85 82.84 26.60
C ARG A 119 34.20 81.37 26.73
N THR A 120 34.96 80.96 27.75
CA THR A 120 35.33 79.55 27.95
C THR A 120 34.12 78.68 28.23
N ARG A 121 33.17 79.14 29.06
CA ARG A 121 31.92 78.40 29.34
C ARG A 121 31.03 78.27 28.10
N LEU A 122 30.87 79.35 27.33
CA LEU A 122 30.12 79.32 26.07
C LEU A 122 30.77 78.37 25.07
N GLN A 123 32.10 78.39 24.94
CA GLN A 123 32.82 77.47 24.07
C GLN A 123 32.64 76.01 24.50
N GLY A 124 32.70 75.73 25.82
CA GLY A 124 32.43 74.40 26.36
C GLY A 124 31.01 73.93 26.01
N ALA A 125 30.01 74.76 26.24
CA ALA A 125 28.61 74.46 25.92
C ALA A 125 28.37 74.27 24.41
N LEU A 126 29.06 75.05 23.55
CA LEU A 126 29.00 74.87 22.10
C LEU A 126 29.60 73.53 21.67
N ASN A 127 30.76 73.16 22.21
CA ASN A 127 31.41 71.89 21.89
C ASN A 127 30.54 70.70 22.35
N GLU A 128 29.95 70.75 23.54
CA GLU A 128 29.04 69.72 24.05
C GLU A 128 27.78 69.60 23.18
N LYS A 129 27.21 70.73 22.74
CA LYS A 129 26.07 70.74 21.81
C LYS A 129 26.44 70.12 20.47
N GLU A 130 27.60 70.44 19.90
CA GLU A 130 28.06 69.88 18.62
C GLU A 130 28.20 68.36 18.72
N GLN A 131 28.84 67.86 19.79
CA GLN A 131 28.98 66.43 20.06
C GLN A 131 27.62 65.74 20.24
N ALA A 132 26.66 66.40 20.90
CA ALA A 132 25.31 65.86 21.05
C ALA A 132 24.56 65.78 19.71
N ILE A 133 24.78 66.75 18.81
CA ILE A 133 24.21 66.72 17.44
C ILE A 133 24.84 65.57 16.65
N GLU A 134 26.16 65.42 16.67
CA GLU A 134 26.86 64.32 15.98
C GLU A 134 26.43 62.94 16.50
N ALA A 135 26.34 62.78 17.82
CA ALA A 135 25.85 61.54 18.41
C ALA A 135 24.40 61.23 17.99
N ARG A 136 23.55 62.27 17.90
CA ARG A 136 22.16 62.12 17.45
C ARG A 136 22.09 61.71 15.98
N THR A 137 22.88 62.33 15.10
CA THR A 137 22.86 61.98 13.66
C THR A 137 23.36 60.56 13.42
N ILE A 138 24.37 60.11 14.15
CA ILE A 138 24.83 58.70 14.11
C ILE A 138 23.72 57.76 14.59
N ALA A 139 23.04 58.08 15.70
CA ALA A 139 21.94 57.25 16.19
C ALA A 139 20.75 57.20 15.21
N GLU A 140 20.39 58.33 14.59
CA GLU A 140 19.32 58.44 13.59
C GLU A 140 19.64 57.58 12.36
N THR A 141 20.86 57.68 11.82
CA THR A 141 21.28 56.88 10.66
C THR A 141 21.29 55.38 10.94
N LEU A 142 21.76 54.96 12.12
CA LEU A 142 21.69 53.56 12.54
C LEU A 142 20.24 53.09 12.68
N THR A 143 19.36 53.92 13.25
CA THR A 143 17.95 53.59 13.41
C THR A 143 17.28 53.39 12.05
N ILE A 144 17.49 54.29 11.09
CA ILE A 144 16.96 54.17 9.73
C ILE A 144 17.43 52.88 9.06
N ALA A 145 18.74 52.57 9.13
CA ALA A 145 19.28 51.34 8.55
C ALA A 145 18.67 50.08 9.19
N THR A 146 18.42 50.09 10.50
CA THR A 146 17.76 48.97 11.17
C THR A 146 16.29 48.84 10.78
N GLU A 147 15.56 49.94 10.63
CA GLU A 147 14.17 49.95 10.17
C GLU A 147 14.04 49.41 8.75
N GLU A 148 14.91 49.83 7.83
CA GLU A 148 14.94 49.33 6.45
C GLU A 148 15.20 47.82 6.40
N ARG A 149 16.16 47.34 7.20
CA ARG A 149 16.44 45.90 7.32
C ARG A 149 15.23 45.13 7.85
N VAL A 150 14.55 45.64 8.88
CA VAL A 150 13.35 45.00 9.44
C VAL A 150 12.23 44.98 8.41
N ARG A 151 11.99 46.07 7.67
CA ARG A 151 10.99 46.10 6.59
C ARG A 151 11.29 45.06 5.50
N ALA A 152 12.55 44.97 5.06
CA ALA A 152 12.95 43.95 4.09
C ALA A 152 12.70 42.53 4.62
N GLN A 153 13.02 42.28 5.89
CA GLN A 153 12.81 40.98 6.52
C GLN A 153 11.32 40.63 6.68
N VAL A 154 10.47 41.61 7.02
CA VAL A 154 9.01 41.41 7.07
C VAL A 154 8.47 41.05 5.68
N SER A 155 8.88 41.77 4.63
CA SER A 155 8.44 41.46 3.26
C SER A 155 8.89 40.07 2.79
N ILE A 156 10.10 39.64 3.15
CA ILE A 156 10.58 38.27 2.87
C ILE A 156 9.74 37.25 3.63
N ASN A 157 9.46 37.49 4.92
CA ASN A 157 8.65 36.58 5.73
C ASN A 157 7.22 36.45 5.19
N GLU A 158 6.57 37.55 4.80
CA GLU A 158 5.24 37.52 4.18
C GLU A 158 5.23 36.68 2.90
N SER A 159 6.26 36.82 2.05
CA SER A 159 6.41 36.00 0.85
C SER A 159 6.62 34.52 1.17
N LEU A 160 7.39 34.20 2.23
CA LEU A 160 7.62 32.82 2.65
C LEU A 160 6.36 32.20 3.26
N GLU A 161 5.59 32.96 4.04
CA GLU A 161 4.30 32.52 4.58
C GLU A 161 3.32 32.20 3.46
N GLN A 162 3.23 33.07 2.44
CA GLN A 162 2.41 32.82 1.25
C GLN A 162 2.81 31.53 0.52
N GLN A 163 4.10 31.32 0.27
CA GLN A 163 4.59 30.08 -0.34
C GLN A 163 4.28 28.85 0.52
N ASN A 164 4.33 29.00 1.84
CA ASN A 164 4.01 27.91 2.77
C ASN A 164 2.52 27.54 2.71
N TYR A 165 1.62 28.52 2.64
CA TYR A 165 0.19 28.27 2.43
C TYR A 165 -0.07 27.53 1.12
N GLU A 166 0.54 27.98 0.01
CA GLU A 166 0.40 27.31 -1.30
C GLU A 166 0.91 25.86 -1.28
N LEU A 167 2.03 25.60 -0.59
CA LEU A 167 2.55 24.24 -0.42
C LEU A 167 1.66 23.36 0.44
N VAL A 168 1.06 23.92 1.50
CA VAL A 168 0.10 23.21 2.35
C VAL A 168 -1.14 22.81 1.56
N ASP A 169 -1.71 23.74 0.79
CA ASP A 169 -2.88 23.46 -0.06
C ASP A 169 -2.55 22.38 -1.10
N ARG A 170 -1.39 22.48 -1.76
CA ARG A 170 -0.95 21.49 -2.74
C ARG A 170 -0.75 20.10 -2.11
N ASN A 171 -0.21 20.03 -0.90
CA ASN A 171 -0.07 18.76 -0.19
C ASN A 171 -1.43 18.16 0.16
N LEU A 172 -2.41 18.97 0.57
CA LEU A 172 -3.76 18.49 0.85
C LEU A 172 -4.43 17.88 -0.40
N GLU A 173 -4.28 18.54 -1.56
CA GLU A 173 -4.75 18.00 -2.84
C GLU A 173 -4.06 16.66 -3.19
N LEU A 174 -2.74 16.58 -2.98
CA LEU A 174 -1.98 15.36 -3.23
C LEU A 174 -2.40 14.22 -2.29
N GLU A 175 -2.66 14.50 -1.02
CA GLU A 175 -3.18 13.51 -0.07
C GLU A 175 -4.57 13.00 -0.48
N GLN A 176 -5.45 13.90 -0.93
CA GLN A 176 -6.77 13.53 -1.40
C GLN A 176 -6.70 12.65 -2.66
N THR A 177 -5.93 13.06 -3.67
CA THR A 177 -5.75 12.26 -4.90
C THR A 177 -5.10 10.90 -4.63
N ASN A 178 -4.14 10.84 -3.70
CA ASN A 178 -3.52 9.57 -3.30
C ASN A 178 -4.51 8.64 -2.57
N SER A 179 -5.41 9.21 -1.76
CA SER A 179 -6.51 8.47 -1.13
C SER A 179 -7.46 7.88 -2.18
N GLU A 180 -7.82 8.66 -3.21
CA GLU A 180 -8.65 8.22 -4.33
C GLU A 180 -7.97 7.09 -5.13
N TYR A 181 -6.68 7.23 -5.45
CA TYR A 181 -5.92 6.17 -6.13
C TYR A 181 -5.85 4.90 -5.28
N THR A 182 -5.65 5.02 -3.97
CA THR A 182 -5.62 3.88 -3.06
C THR A 182 -6.97 3.16 -3.03
N GLN A 183 -8.09 3.89 -3.06
CA GLN A 183 -9.42 3.29 -3.14
C GLN A 183 -9.64 2.58 -4.48
N SER A 184 -9.27 3.23 -5.59
CA SER A 184 -9.36 2.63 -6.93
C SER A 184 -8.54 1.34 -7.05
N LEU A 185 -7.34 1.33 -6.48
CA LEU A 185 -6.47 0.15 -6.47
C LEU A 185 -7.11 -1.01 -5.70
N LYS A 186 -7.72 -0.76 -4.54
CA LYS A 186 -8.45 -1.78 -3.77
C LYS A 186 -9.63 -2.37 -4.55
N LEU A 187 -10.37 -1.54 -5.28
CA LEU A 187 -11.47 -2.01 -6.13
C LEU A 187 -10.93 -2.90 -7.26
N MET A 188 -9.86 -2.47 -7.93
CA MET A 188 -9.24 -3.25 -8.99
C MET A 188 -8.66 -4.58 -8.50
N GLU A 189 -8.07 -4.61 -7.29
CA GLU A 189 -7.61 -5.86 -6.65
C GLU A 189 -8.78 -6.80 -6.35
N SER A 190 -9.93 -6.27 -5.89
CA SER A 190 -11.14 -7.06 -5.68
C SER A 190 -11.65 -7.66 -6.98
N ASP A 191 -11.79 -6.85 -8.04
CA ASP A 191 -12.25 -7.29 -9.36
C ASP A 191 -11.30 -8.32 -9.97
N PHE A 192 -9.99 -8.12 -9.82
CA PHE A 192 -8.97 -9.06 -10.25
C PHE A 192 -9.12 -10.42 -9.55
N ASN A 193 -9.32 -10.41 -8.22
CA ASN A 193 -9.53 -11.63 -7.46
C ASN A 193 -10.82 -12.35 -7.86
N GLU A 194 -11.90 -11.62 -8.13
CA GLU A 194 -13.15 -12.20 -8.62
C GLU A 194 -12.99 -12.81 -10.03
N LEU A 195 -12.29 -12.14 -10.93
CA LEU A 195 -12.00 -12.69 -12.26
C LEU A 195 -11.11 -13.93 -12.17
N LYS A 196 -10.14 -13.93 -11.26
CA LYS A 196 -9.28 -15.08 -11.01
C LYS A 196 -10.07 -16.29 -10.51
N THR A 197 -10.98 -16.12 -9.55
CA THR A 197 -11.81 -17.24 -9.07
C THR A 197 -12.74 -17.76 -10.17
N LYS A 198 -13.34 -16.89 -10.98
CA LYS A 198 -14.15 -17.30 -12.15
C LYS A 198 -13.34 -18.08 -13.18
N LEU A 199 -12.08 -17.68 -13.41
CA LEU A 199 -11.17 -18.39 -14.30
C LEU A 199 -10.85 -19.78 -13.77
N ASP A 200 -10.53 -19.89 -12.47
CA ASP A 200 -10.24 -21.17 -11.81
C ASP A 200 -11.45 -22.12 -11.88
N ASP A 201 -12.67 -21.61 -11.63
CA ASP A 201 -13.91 -22.38 -11.77
C ASP A 201 -14.15 -22.85 -13.22
N SER A 202 -13.88 -21.97 -14.19
CA SER A 202 -14.01 -22.31 -15.62
C SER A 202 -13.00 -23.38 -16.04
N LEU A 203 -11.76 -23.30 -15.56
CA LEU A 203 -10.74 -24.33 -15.80
C LEU A 203 -11.13 -25.66 -15.18
N ARG A 204 -11.71 -25.66 -13.97
CA ARG A 204 -12.23 -26.88 -13.34
C ARG A 204 -13.34 -27.51 -14.19
N LEU A 205 -14.29 -26.70 -14.65
CA LEU A 205 -15.37 -27.16 -15.52
C LEU A 205 -14.85 -27.74 -16.84
N ILE A 206 -13.87 -27.08 -17.47
CA ILE A 206 -13.23 -27.59 -18.70
C ILE A 206 -12.58 -28.95 -18.47
N ASN A 207 -11.88 -29.14 -17.34
CA ASN A 207 -11.28 -30.43 -17.00
C ASN A 207 -12.34 -31.52 -16.75
N GLU A 208 -13.43 -31.20 -16.05
CA GLU A 208 -14.57 -32.10 -15.85
C GLU A 208 -15.26 -32.49 -17.18
N LEU A 209 -15.42 -31.54 -18.10
CA LEU A 209 -16.00 -31.82 -19.43
C LEU A 209 -15.06 -32.62 -20.32
N THR A 210 -13.76 -32.31 -20.29
CA THR A 210 -12.73 -33.04 -21.04
C THR A 210 -12.66 -34.50 -20.60
N THR A 211 -12.70 -34.75 -19.28
CA THR A 211 -12.72 -36.11 -18.74
C THR A 211 -14.00 -36.86 -19.11
N LYS A 212 -15.18 -36.24 -19.01
CA LYS A 212 -16.44 -36.82 -19.49
C LYS A 212 -16.41 -37.17 -20.97
N ASN A 213 -15.90 -36.27 -21.81
CA ASN A 213 -15.76 -36.52 -23.25
C ASN A 213 -14.83 -37.70 -23.55
N ALA A 214 -13.72 -37.83 -22.81
CA ALA A 214 -12.82 -38.98 -22.96
C ALA A 214 -13.50 -40.30 -22.59
N VAL A 215 -14.31 -40.32 -21.53
CA VAL A 215 -15.11 -41.49 -21.13
C VAL A 215 -16.13 -41.84 -22.21
N LEU A 216 -16.92 -40.87 -22.66
CA LEU A 216 -17.93 -41.07 -23.71
C LEU A 216 -17.32 -41.54 -25.02
N LEU A 217 -16.16 -41.00 -25.41
CA LEU A 217 -15.44 -41.46 -26.59
C LEU A 217 -15.03 -42.92 -26.46
N ASN A 218 -14.53 -43.34 -25.29
CA ASN A 218 -14.18 -44.73 -25.02
C ASN A 218 -15.41 -45.66 -25.00
N GLU A 219 -16.53 -45.22 -24.44
CA GLU A 219 -17.78 -45.98 -24.49
C GLU A 219 -18.28 -46.12 -25.94
N GLN A 220 -18.19 -45.05 -26.74
CA GLN A 220 -18.56 -45.07 -28.15
C GLN A 220 -17.67 -46.02 -28.95
N THR A 221 -16.34 -46.03 -28.72
CA THR A 221 -15.44 -46.96 -29.43
C THR A 221 -15.79 -48.40 -29.07
N VAL A 222 -16.03 -48.71 -27.79
CA VAL A 222 -16.46 -50.05 -27.34
C VAL A 222 -17.78 -50.46 -28.02
N LEU A 223 -18.81 -49.61 -27.99
CA LEU A 223 -20.09 -49.90 -28.63
C LEU A 223 -19.96 -50.10 -30.14
N THR A 224 -19.11 -49.29 -30.79
CA THR A 224 -18.85 -49.41 -32.24
C THR A 224 -18.17 -50.74 -32.56
N THR A 225 -17.18 -51.16 -31.77
CA THR A 225 -16.53 -52.46 -31.95
C THR A 225 -17.49 -53.63 -31.73
N GLN A 226 -18.31 -53.59 -30.68
CA GLN A 226 -19.32 -54.62 -30.42
C GLN A 226 -20.35 -54.71 -31.55
N LEU A 227 -20.80 -53.57 -32.09
CA LEU A 227 -21.73 -53.54 -33.22
C LEU A 227 -21.12 -54.22 -34.44
N GLU A 228 -19.85 -53.94 -34.75
CA GLU A 228 -19.15 -54.55 -35.87
C GLU A 228 -18.94 -56.06 -35.69
N GLU A 229 -18.59 -56.51 -34.48
CA GLU A 229 -18.53 -57.93 -34.15
C GLU A 229 -19.89 -58.63 -34.38
N ARG A 230 -20.99 -58.01 -33.95
CA ARG A 230 -22.35 -58.56 -34.17
C ARG A 230 -22.73 -58.60 -35.63
N ARG A 231 -22.33 -57.61 -36.43
CA ARG A 231 -22.51 -57.65 -37.89
C ARG A 231 -21.78 -58.82 -38.53
N LEU A 232 -20.52 -59.06 -38.14
CA LEU A 232 -19.74 -60.20 -38.62
C LEU A 232 -20.34 -61.55 -38.19
N GLU A 233 -20.89 -61.64 -36.97
CA GLU A 233 -21.62 -62.82 -36.51
C GLU A 233 -22.88 -63.07 -37.34
N LEU A 234 -23.65 -62.01 -37.66
CA LEU A 234 -24.84 -62.10 -38.52
C LEU A 234 -24.47 -62.55 -39.93
N GLU A 235 -23.45 -61.97 -40.54
CA GLU A 235 -22.98 -62.37 -41.88
C GLU A 235 -22.56 -63.85 -41.92
N LYS A 236 -21.84 -64.32 -40.88
CA LYS A 236 -21.50 -65.75 -40.73
C LYS A 236 -22.74 -66.63 -40.59
N LEU A 237 -23.76 -66.16 -39.89
CA LEU A 237 -25.01 -66.91 -39.69
C LEU A 237 -25.83 -66.96 -40.99
N GLU A 238 -25.90 -65.87 -41.74
CA GLU A 238 -26.54 -65.79 -43.07
C GLU A 238 -25.88 -66.76 -44.06
N LEU A 239 -24.54 -66.83 -44.09
CA LEU A 239 -23.81 -67.81 -44.90
C LEU A 239 -24.18 -69.26 -44.51
N LYS A 240 -24.16 -69.58 -43.21
CA LYS A 240 -24.56 -70.92 -42.73
C LYS A 240 -26.02 -71.25 -43.06
N TYR A 241 -26.91 -70.26 -42.99
CA TYR A 241 -28.30 -70.43 -43.34
C TYR A 241 -28.45 -70.72 -44.84
N SER A 242 -27.74 -70.00 -45.69
CA SER A 242 -27.70 -70.27 -47.14
C SER A 242 -27.15 -71.65 -47.45
N ASP A 243 -26.06 -72.08 -46.80
CA ASP A 243 -25.51 -73.43 -46.95
C ASP A 243 -26.52 -74.51 -46.54
N LEU A 244 -27.24 -74.29 -45.45
CA LEU A 244 -28.26 -75.22 -44.96
C LEU A 244 -29.48 -75.28 -45.90
N ASP A 245 -29.89 -74.14 -46.47
CA ASP A 245 -30.97 -74.05 -47.45
C ASP A 245 -30.60 -74.79 -48.74
N ASN A 246 -29.37 -74.58 -49.24
CA ASN A 246 -28.83 -75.34 -50.38
C ASN A 246 -28.78 -76.85 -50.10
N ALA A 247 -28.34 -77.25 -48.91
CA ALA A 247 -28.31 -78.65 -48.51
C ALA A 247 -29.73 -79.24 -48.41
N LEU A 248 -30.68 -78.47 -47.87
CA LEU A 248 -32.09 -78.86 -47.79
C LEU A 248 -32.65 -79.10 -49.19
N ASP A 249 -32.42 -78.19 -50.13
CA ASP A 249 -32.88 -78.36 -51.52
C ASP A 249 -32.23 -79.57 -52.19
N ALA A 250 -30.93 -79.78 -52.00
CA ALA A 250 -30.25 -80.99 -52.49
C ALA A 250 -30.86 -82.28 -51.89
N THR A 251 -31.22 -82.28 -50.59
CA THR A 251 -31.88 -83.44 -49.97
C THR A 251 -33.31 -83.66 -50.48
N LYS A 252 -34.07 -82.58 -50.75
CA LYS A 252 -35.38 -82.68 -51.40
C LYS A 252 -35.25 -83.30 -52.79
N GLU A 253 -34.28 -82.88 -53.59
CA GLU A 253 -34.00 -83.48 -54.91
C GLU A 253 -33.64 -84.96 -54.80
N GLN A 254 -32.75 -85.33 -53.88
CA GLN A 254 -32.41 -86.74 -53.65
C GLN A 254 -33.62 -87.56 -53.22
N LEU A 255 -34.50 -87.00 -52.38
CA LEU A 255 -35.73 -87.65 -51.97
C LEU A 255 -36.66 -87.89 -53.16
N VAL A 256 -36.81 -86.92 -54.07
CA VAL A 256 -37.59 -87.07 -55.31
C VAL A 256 -37.00 -88.17 -56.20
N ILE A 257 -35.67 -88.21 -56.38
CA ILE A 257 -34.99 -89.26 -57.16
C ILE A 257 -35.22 -90.64 -56.52
N SER A 258 -35.07 -90.76 -55.19
CA SER A 258 -35.29 -92.02 -54.49
C SER A 258 -36.75 -92.48 -54.56
N THR A 259 -37.70 -91.54 -54.44
CA THR A 259 -39.13 -91.84 -54.51
C THR A 259 -39.53 -92.31 -55.90
N THR A 260 -39.09 -91.62 -56.97
CA THR A 260 -39.33 -92.05 -58.36
C THR A 260 -38.67 -93.40 -58.67
N ARG A 261 -37.46 -93.66 -58.16
CA ARG A 261 -36.81 -94.96 -58.27
C ARG A 261 -37.61 -96.05 -57.56
N SER A 262 -38.10 -95.78 -56.34
CA SER A 262 -38.96 -96.70 -55.59
C SER A 262 -40.27 -96.98 -56.33
N GLU A 263 -40.95 -95.97 -56.87
CA GLU A 263 -42.14 -96.13 -57.71
C GLU A 263 -41.86 -96.98 -58.96
N SER A 264 -40.72 -96.77 -59.62
CA SER A 264 -40.33 -97.59 -60.77
C SER A 264 -40.06 -99.05 -60.38
N ALA A 265 -39.45 -99.28 -59.22
CA ALA A 265 -39.23 -100.62 -58.68
C ALA A 265 -40.56 -101.29 -58.32
N ASN A 266 -41.50 -100.55 -57.71
CA ASN A 266 -42.85 -101.04 -57.42
C ASN A 266 -43.60 -101.41 -58.70
N LYS A 267 -43.52 -100.60 -59.77
CA LYS A 267 -44.11 -100.95 -61.08
C LYS A 267 -43.46 -102.20 -61.68
N ALA A 268 -42.15 -102.36 -61.54
CA ALA A 268 -41.45 -103.57 -61.99
C ALA A 268 -41.87 -104.80 -61.17
N LEU A 269 -42.06 -104.65 -59.86
CA LEU A 269 -42.58 -105.67 -58.98
C LEU A 269 -44.02 -106.06 -59.38
N GLU A 270 -44.93 -105.10 -59.57
CA GLU A 270 -46.30 -105.36 -60.03
C GLU A 270 -46.32 -106.10 -61.37
N LYS A 271 -45.45 -105.72 -62.32
CA LYS A 271 -45.30 -106.46 -63.58
C LYS A 271 -44.81 -107.89 -63.36
N ALA A 272 -43.78 -108.08 -62.54
CA ALA A 272 -43.28 -109.41 -62.21
C ALA A 272 -44.38 -110.26 -61.56
N GLU A 273 -45.16 -109.70 -60.63
CA GLU A 273 -46.31 -110.35 -60.01
C GLU A 273 -47.41 -110.70 -61.02
N GLN A 274 -47.72 -109.81 -61.97
CA GLN A 274 -48.64 -110.12 -63.08
C GLN A 274 -48.11 -111.25 -63.95
N THR A 275 -46.82 -111.24 -64.28
CA THR A 275 -46.17 -112.28 -65.10
C THR A 275 -46.18 -113.62 -64.37
N ILE A 276 -45.95 -113.62 -63.05
CA ILE A 276 -46.08 -114.81 -62.21
C ILE A 276 -47.53 -115.30 -62.22
N LYS A 277 -48.53 -114.42 -62.08
CA LYS A 277 -49.95 -114.80 -62.16
C LYS A 277 -50.29 -115.43 -63.52
N THR A 278 -49.84 -114.85 -64.63
CA THR A 278 -50.07 -115.44 -65.97
C THR A 278 -49.39 -116.78 -66.12
N LEU A 279 -48.11 -116.91 -65.74
CA LEU A 279 -47.41 -118.19 -65.77
C LEU A 279 -48.07 -119.24 -64.87
N THR A 280 -48.62 -118.83 -63.73
CA THR A 280 -49.37 -119.73 -62.83
C THR A 280 -50.69 -120.18 -63.47
N SER A 281 -51.38 -119.27 -64.18
CA SER A 281 -52.56 -119.59 -64.98
C SER A 281 -52.23 -120.55 -66.12
N ASP A 282 -51.18 -120.27 -66.90
CA ASP A 282 -50.72 -121.12 -68.00
C ASP A 282 -50.29 -122.51 -67.49
N LEU A 283 -49.65 -122.57 -66.32
CA LEU A 283 -49.33 -123.83 -65.65
C LEU A 283 -50.59 -124.58 -65.24
N SER A 284 -51.60 -123.88 -64.74
CA SER A 284 -52.89 -124.49 -64.38
C SER A 284 -53.64 -125.00 -65.62
N GLU A 285 -53.57 -124.27 -66.74
CA GLU A 285 -54.18 -124.66 -68.01
C GLU A 285 -53.41 -125.81 -68.69
N SER A 286 -52.09 -125.84 -68.55
CA SER A 286 -51.25 -126.99 -68.94
C SER A 286 -51.55 -128.22 -68.08
N LYS A 287 -51.78 -128.04 -66.77
CA LYS A 287 -52.26 -129.10 -65.88
C LYS A 287 -53.63 -129.63 -66.30
N THR A 288 -54.60 -128.78 -66.60
CA THR A 288 -55.92 -129.23 -67.07
C THR A 288 -55.83 -129.89 -68.44
N ARG A 289 -55.01 -129.38 -69.38
CA ARG A 289 -54.74 -130.08 -70.66
C ARG A 289 -54.10 -131.44 -70.47
N THR A 290 -53.16 -131.57 -69.55
CA THR A 290 -52.54 -132.87 -69.23
C THR A 290 -53.52 -133.82 -68.54
N GLU A 291 -54.45 -133.32 -67.72
CA GLU A 291 -55.55 -134.11 -67.18
C GLU A 291 -56.54 -134.53 -68.28
N VAL A 292 -56.94 -133.64 -69.18
CA VAL A 292 -57.79 -133.96 -70.35
C VAL A 292 -57.12 -134.99 -71.26
N LEU A 293 -55.80 -134.89 -71.48
CA LEU A 293 -55.04 -135.89 -72.24
C LEU A 293 -54.92 -137.23 -71.50
N LYS A 294 -54.89 -137.21 -70.16
CA LYS A 294 -54.99 -138.44 -69.35
C LYS A 294 -56.38 -139.06 -69.45
N GLU A 295 -57.44 -138.24 -69.46
CA GLU A 295 -58.84 -138.66 -69.62
C GLU A 295 -59.09 -139.25 -71.02
N GLN A 296 -58.57 -138.60 -72.08
CA GLN A 296 -58.59 -139.14 -73.44
C GLN A 296 -57.80 -140.43 -73.56
N ASN A 297 -56.63 -140.53 -72.92
CA ASN A 297 -55.90 -141.80 -72.85
C ASN A 297 -56.69 -142.88 -72.11
N PHE A 298 -57.41 -142.53 -71.04
CA PHE A 298 -58.27 -143.46 -70.32
C PHE A 298 -59.45 -143.94 -71.19
N HIS A 299 -60.07 -143.05 -71.96
CA HIS A 299 -61.14 -143.39 -72.91
C HIS A 299 -60.65 -144.27 -74.06
N LEU A 300 -59.49 -143.95 -74.66
CA LEU A 300 -58.86 -144.79 -75.69
C LEU A 300 -58.48 -146.17 -75.14
N LYS A 301 -58.01 -146.25 -73.89
CA LYS A 301 -57.68 -147.53 -73.23
C LYS A 301 -58.94 -148.37 -72.95
N ARG A 302 -60.05 -147.73 -72.56
CA ARG A 302 -61.35 -148.37 -72.29
C ARG A 302 -62.08 -148.84 -73.56
N GLU A 303 -61.84 -148.19 -74.69
CA GLU A 303 -62.39 -148.57 -76.00
C GLU A 303 -61.57 -149.71 -76.63
N ASN A 304 -60.25 -149.73 -76.41
CA ASN A 304 -59.37 -150.83 -76.81
C ASN A 304 -59.68 -152.14 -76.03
N ASP A 305 -59.98 -152.03 -74.73
CA ASP A 305 -60.37 -153.19 -73.91
C ASP A 305 -61.75 -153.77 -74.28
N ARG A 306 -62.59 -153.03 -75.01
CA ARG A 306 -63.96 -153.44 -75.39
C ARG A 306 -64.02 -154.16 -76.74
N LEU A 307 -62.96 -154.11 -77.54
CA LEU A 307 -62.90 -154.70 -78.89
C LEU A 307 -62.18 -156.06 -78.98
N ASN A 308 -61.57 -156.56 -77.90
CA ASN A 308 -60.77 -157.80 -77.93
C ASN A 308 -61.51 -159.09 -77.48
N GLY A 309 -62.81 -159.18 -77.73
CA GLY A 309 -63.64 -160.37 -77.41
C GLY A 309 -64.03 -161.28 -78.59
N LEU A 310 -63.76 -160.89 -79.85
CA LEU A 310 -64.06 -161.70 -81.05
C LEU A 310 -63.03 -161.43 -82.17
N GLY A 311 -62.06 -162.34 -82.32
CA GLY A 311 -61.47 -162.69 -83.61
C GLY A 311 -60.20 -161.98 -84.11
N VAL A 312 -59.10 -162.76 -84.06
CA VAL A 312 -58.05 -162.97 -85.11
C VAL A 312 -57.10 -161.83 -85.52
N ASP A 313 -55.82 -162.11 -85.25
CA ASP A 313 -54.54 -161.77 -85.93
C ASP A 313 -54.22 -160.35 -86.42
N VAL A 314 -53.03 -159.83 -86.05
CA VAL A 314 -51.85 -159.74 -86.96
C VAL A 314 -50.69 -158.96 -86.29
N HIS A 315 -49.48 -159.47 -86.53
CA HIS A 315 -48.15 -158.91 -86.26
C HIS A 315 -47.91 -157.48 -86.78
N GLY A 316 -46.99 -156.75 -86.14
CA GLY A 316 -46.37 -155.56 -86.74
C GLY A 316 -45.24 -154.97 -85.92
N ASN A 317 -44.02 -155.37 -86.26
CA ASN A 317 -42.74 -154.84 -85.80
C ASN A 317 -42.37 -153.58 -86.63
N ILE A 318 -41.36 -152.79 -86.20
CA ILE A 318 -40.37 -151.98 -87.00
C ILE A 318 -40.18 -150.49 -86.61
N ASN A 319 -38.91 -150.23 -86.20
CA ASN A 319 -37.96 -149.09 -86.31
C ASN A 319 -38.18 -147.73 -85.62
N GLN A 320 -37.23 -147.15 -84.86
CA GLN A 320 -35.79 -146.79 -85.06
C GLN A 320 -35.52 -145.54 -85.93
N ASP A 321 -34.51 -144.79 -85.49
CA ASP A 321 -33.79 -143.63 -86.10
C ASP A 321 -34.40 -142.24 -85.90
N HIS A 322 -33.66 -141.14 -85.76
CA HIS A 322 -32.31 -140.73 -85.32
C HIS A 322 -32.35 -139.18 -85.47
N GLY A 323 -31.56 -138.40 -84.73
CA GLY A 323 -31.41 -136.98 -85.05
C GLY A 323 -30.79 -136.10 -83.98
N ASP A 324 -29.48 -135.92 -84.10
CA ASP A 324 -28.63 -134.98 -83.37
C ASP A 324 -28.96 -133.50 -83.61
N THR A 325 -28.30 -132.66 -82.81
CA THR A 325 -27.44 -131.52 -83.21
C THR A 325 -27.81 -130.04 -82.88
N VAL A 326 -26.78 -129.38 -82.34
CA VAL A 326 -26.31 -127.96 -82.39
C VAL A 326 -26.89 -126.82 -81.51
N VAL A 327 -25.97 -126.29 -80.70
CA VAL A 327 -25.62 -124.88 -80.37
C VAL A 327 -26.04 -123.84 -81.45
N PRO A 328 -26.43 -122.60 -81.09
CA PRO A 328 -25.51 -121.45 -81.21
C PRO A 328 -25.68 -120.30 -80.19
N THR A 329 -24.57 -119.65 -79.85
CA THR A 329 -24.46 -118.20 -79.51
C THR A 329 -24.63 -117.33 -80.77
N PRO A 330 -25.09 -116.05 -80.70
CA PRO A 330 -24.17 -114.87 -80.69
C PRO A 330 -24.71 -113.67 -79.83
N LYS A 331 -23.89 -112.85 -79.14
CA LYS A 331 -23.16 -111.59 -79.50
C LYS A 331 -23.99 -110.32 -79.88
N CYS A 332 -23.55 -109.20 -79.26
CA CYS A 332 -23.78 -107.74 -79.50
C CYS A 332 -25.09 -107.12 -78.94
N SER A 333 -25.09 -106.01 -78.19
CA SER A 333 -24.14 -104.87 -78.05
C SER A 333 -24.02 -104.36 -76.61
#